data_AF-A0AAV6HGC7-F1
#
_entry.id   AF-A0AAV6HGC7-F1
#
_cell.length_a   1.000
_cell.length_b   1.000
_cell.length_c   1.000
_cell.angle_alpha   90.00
_cell.angle_beta   90.00
_cell.angle_gamma   90.00
#
_symmetry.space_group_name_H-M   'P 1'
#
loop_
_entity.id
_entity.type
_entity.pdbx_description
1 polymer ?
#
loop_
_entity_poly.entity_id
_entity_poly.type
_entity_poly.pdbx_seq_one_letter_code
_entity_poly.pdbx_strand_id
1 'polypeptide(L)'
;MSLIFLLAPRTGILHKGSGENVFVSQQQPPVITTVMGNGRRRSMSCPSCSGAAEGNKLLAPVALACDADGNLYVGDMNFVRRVYPSLNTTAVLDLGKNKDLRHGNSPTHKYYMASDP
;
A
#
# COMPACT_ATOMS: atom_id res chain seq x y z
N MET A 1 -40.99 -7.96 -13.75
CA MET A 1 -40.75 -7.17 -12.53
C MET A 1 -39.30 -6.69 -12.59
N SER A 2 -39.07 -5.47 -13.07
CA SER A 2 -37.71 -4.93 -13.21
C SER A 2 -37.21 -4.46 -11.84
N LEU A 3 -36.12 -5.04 -11.37
CA LEU A 3 -35.48 -4.64 -10.12
C LEU A 3 -34.76 -3.31 -10.37
N ILE A 4 -35.39 -2.20 -9.99
CA ILE A 4 -34.77 -0.88 -10.07
C ILE A 4 -33.86 -0.76 -8.84
N PHE A 5 -32.55 -0.61 -9.02
CA PHE A 5 -31.64 -0.20 -7.97
C PHE A 5 -30.67 0.86 -8.52
N LEU A 6 -30.22 1.76 -7.65
CA LEU A 6 -29.26 2.81 -7.98
C LEU A 6 -28.10 2.74 -6.99
N LEU A 7 -26.89 2.54 -7.52
CA LEU A 7 -25.67 2.59 -6.73
C LEU A 7 -25.06 4.00 -6.84
N ALA A 8 -24.84 4.64 -5.70
CA ALA A 8 -24.09 5.88 -5.60
C ALA A 8 -22.62 5.56 -5.22
N PRO A 9 -21.69 5.47 -6.20
CA PRO A 9 -20.35 4.93 -5.96
C PRO A 9 -19.47 5.81 -5.06
N ARG A 10 -19.69 7.14 -5.04
CA ARG A 10 -18.92 8.06 -4.19
C ARG A 10 -19.26 7.92 -2.71
N THR A 11 -20.53 7.70 -2.39
CA THR A 11 -21.01 7.55 -1.01
C THR A 11 -21.06 6.08 -0.59
N GLY A 12 -21.03 5.14 -1.54
CA GLY A 12 -21.15 3.71 -1.28
C GLY A 12 -22.56 3.34 -0.81
N ILE A 13 -23.60 4.01 -1.31
CA ILE A 13 -24.99 3.73 -0.94
C ILE A 13 -25.71 3.05 -2.10
N LEU A 14 -26.38 1.94 -1.83
CA LEU A 14 -27.25 1.22 -2.75
C LEU A 14 -28.70 1.53 -2.39
N HIS A 15 -29.39 2.24 -3.29
CA HIS A 15 -30.82 2.52 -3.21
C HIS A 15 -31.60 1.42 -3.93
N LYS A 16 -32.40 0.64 -3.21
CA LYS A 16 -33.21 -0.45 -3.77
C LYS A 16 -34.61 0.08 -4.11
N GLY A 17 -35.22 -0.43 -5.18
CA GLY A 17 -36.57 -0.07 -5.61
C GLY A 17 -37.68 -0.46 -4.64
N SER A 18 -37.34 -1.24 -3.60
CA SER A 18 -38.20 -1.48 -2.43
C SER A 18 -38.27 -0.29 -1.45
N GLY A 19 -37.45 0.76 -1.65
CA GLY A 19 -37.29 1.89 -0.72
C GLY A 19 -36.22 1.68 0.34
N GLU A 20 -35.55 0.52 0.36
CA GLU A 20 -34.46 0.21 1.28
C GLU A 20 -33.12 0.82 0.79
N ASN A 21 -32.36 1.40 1.72
CA ASN A 21 -31.01 1.91 1.47
C ASN A 21 -29.98 1.02 2.18
N VAL A 22 -28.99 0.53 1.43
CA VAL A 22 -27.87 -0.24 1.97
C VAL A 22 -26.61 0.63 1.92
N PHE A 23 -26.02 0.94 3.07
CA PHE A 23 -24.82 1.77 3.18
C PHE A 23 -23.58 0.88 3.15
N VAL A 24 -23.22 0.43 1.95
CA VAL A 24 -22.10 -0.49 1.69
C VAL A 24 -20.81 -0.02 2.35
N SER A 25 -20.53 1.29 2.32
CA SER A 25 -19.32 1.89 2.92
C SER A 25 -19.33 2.00 4.45
N GLN A 26 -20.50 2.01 5.09
CA GLN A 26 -20.65 2.26 6.54
C GLN A 26 -21.06 1.01 7.34
N GLN A 27 -21.74 0.07 6.70
CA GLN A 27 -22.38 -1.08 7.35
C GLN A 27 -21.67 -2.41 7.06
N GLN A 28 -20.73 -2.45 6.11
CA GLN A 28 -19.88 -3.61 5.90
C GLN A 28 -18.62 -3.52 6.76
N PRO A 29 -18.13 -4.66 7.29
CA PRO A 29 -16.85 -4.67 7.99
C PRO A 29 -15.73 -4.22 7.03
N PRO A 30 -14.69 -3.50 7.54
CA PRO A 30 -13.56 -3.10 6.72
C PRO A 30 -12.89 -4.30 6.03
N VAL A 31 -12.57 -4.14 4.75
CA VAL A 31 -11.85 -5.16 3.97
C VAL A 31 -10.35 -4.86 4.04
N ILE A 32 -9.55 -5.88 4.38
CA ILE A 32 -8.09 -5.80 4.41
C ILE A 32 -7.53 -6.49 3.16
N THR A 33 -6.63 -5.80 2.44
CA THR A 33 -5.96 -6.33 1.25
C THR A 33 -4.45 -6.06 1.30
N THR A 34 -3.69 -6.84 0.54
CA THR A 34 -2.24 -6.66 0.40
C THR A 34 -1.94 -5.86 -0.86
N VAL A 35 -1.38 -4.66 -0.70
CA VAL A 35 -0.98 -3.79 -1.84
C VAL A 35 0.42 -4.15 -2.36
N MET A 36 1.32 -4.57 -1.46
CA MET A 36 2.69 -4.97 -1.79
C MET A 36 3.19 -6.03 -0.81
N GLY A 37 4.05 -6.93 -1.28
CA GLY A 37 4.60 -8.04 -0.51
C GLY A 37 3.93 -9.37 -0.84
N ASN A 38 4.67 -10.46 -0.59
CA ASN A 38 4.18 -11.84 -0.77
C ASN A 38 4.64 -12.76 0.38
N GLY A 39 5.02 -12.19 1.52
CA GLY A 39 5.56 -12.93 2.67
C GLY A 39 7.01 -13.44 2.51
N ARG A 40 7.65 -13.29 1.33
CA ARG A 40 9.05 -13.69 1.11
C ARG A 40 9.97 -12.47 1.08
N ARG A 41 11.10 -12.58 1.78
CA ARG A 41 12.14 -11.55 1.76
C ARG A 41 12.80 -11.45 0.38
N ARG A 42 13.00 -10.23 -0.11
CA ARG A 42 13.85 -9.97 -1.31
C ARG A 42 15.34 -10.03 -0.97
N SER A 43 16.18 -10.01 -2.01
CA SER A 43 17.62 -9.81 -1.86
C SER A 43 17.97 -8.35 -1.54
N MET A 44 19.16 -8.13 -1.00
CA MET A 44 19.67 -6.79 -0.68
C MET A 44 19.81 -5.87 -1.90
N SER A 45 20.13 -6.44 -3.07
CA SER A 45 20.38 -5.69 -4.30
C SER A 45 19.11 -5.25 -5.04
N CYS A 46 17.93 -5.72 -4.63
CA CYS A 46 16.64 -5.27 -5.15
C CYS A 46 16.48 -5.27 -6.70
N PRO A 47 16.94 -6.30 -7.44
CA PRO A 47 17.01 -6.24 -8.91
C PRO A 47 15.63 -6.20 -9.61
N SER A 48 14.56 -6.59 -8.89
CA SER A 48 13.19 -6.64 -9.41
C SER A 48 12.22 -5.80 -8.56
N CYS A 49 12.72 -4.72 -7.97
CA CYS A 49 11.94 -3.85 -7.10
C CYS A 49 11.16 -2.76 -7.82
N SER A 50 11.28 -2.69 -9.15
CA SER A 50 10.44 -1.85 -9.99
C SER A 50 9.48 -2.72 -10.81
N GLY A 51 8.27 -2.24 -11.07
CA GLY A 51 7.21 -2.96 -11.78
C GLY A 51 5.89 -2.98 -10.99
N ALA A 52 5.07 -4.02 -11.14
CA ALA A 52 3.85 -4.16 -10.35
C ALA A 52 4.16 -4.22 -8.85
N ALA A 53 3.33 -3.56 -8.03
CA ALA A 53 3.44 -3.57 -6.57
C ALA A 53 2.91 -4.89 -5.98
N GLU A 54 1.83 -5.42 -6.56
CA GLU A 54 1.22 -6.68 -6.14
C GLU A 54 2.24 -7.82 -6.17
N GLY A 55 2.38 -8.52 -5.04
CA GLY A 55 3.32 -9.62 -4.90
C GLY A 55 4.81 -9.23 -4.95
N ASN A 56 5.15 -7.94 -5.11
CA ASN A 56 6.53 -7.50 -5.15
C ASN A 56 7.18 -7.69 -3.78
N LYS A 57 8.33 -8.38 -3.75
CA LYS A 57 8.96 -8.79 -2.50
C LYS A 57 9.46 -7.56 -1.71
N LEU A 58 9.18 -7.57 -0.42
CA LEU A 58 9.72 -6.62 0.56
C LEU A 58 10.85 -7.29 1.35
N LEU A 59 11.71 -6.50 1.96
CA LEU A 59 12.77 -6.96 2.86
C LEU A 59 12.34 -6.84 4.32
N ALA A 60 12.04 -5.60 4.75
CA ALA A 60 11.56 -5.27 6.08
C ALA A 60 10.96 -3.85 6.06
N PRO A 61 9.65 -3.70 5.79
CA PRO A 61 8.99 -2.40 5.81
C PRO A 61 8.98 -1.84 7.24
N VAL A 62 9.57 -0.66 7.44
CA VAL A 62 9.69 -0.01 8.77
C VAL A 62 8.99 1.35 8.86
N ALA A 63 8.67 1.96 7.72
CA ALA A 63 8.03 3.27 7.64
C ALA A 63 7.08 3.36 6.44
N LEU A 64 6.04 4.17 6.57
CA LEU A 64 5.09 4.51 5.52
C LEU A 64 4.83 6.02 5.55
N ALA A 65 4.67 6.63 4.37
CA ALA A 65 4.20 8.02 4.20
C ALA A 65 3.42 8.15 2.90
N CYS A 66 2.49 9.09 2.80
CA CYS A 66 1.74 9.36 1.57
C CYS A 66 1.84 10.83 1.17
N ASP A 67 1.96 11.12 -0.13
CA ASP A 67 1.97 12.50 -0.64
C ASP A 67 0.57 12.95 -1.11
N ALA A 68 0.43 14.24 -1.41
CA ALA A 68 -0.81 14.84 -1.91
C ALA A 68 -1.24 14.29 -3.29
N ASP A 69 -0.29 13.75 -4.05
CA ASP A 69 -0.53 13.08 -5.34
C ASP A 69 -1.04 11.62 -5.19
N GLY A 70 -1.21 11.14 -3.95
CA GLY A 70 -1.76 9.81 -3.64
C GLY A 70 -0.75 8.67 -3.75
N ASN A 71 0.55 8.96 -3.77
CA ASN A 71 1.59 7.94 -3.77
C ASN A 71 1.86 7.45 -2.34
N LEU A 72 2.14 6.16 -2.20
CA LEU A 72 2.58 5.56 -0.95
C LEU A 72 4.09 5.30 -0.99
N TYR A 73 4.81 5.91 -0.07
CA TYR A 73 6.22 5.65 0.14
C TYR A 73 6.40 4.57 1.21
N VAL A 74 7.15 3.54 0.86
CA VAL A 74 7.47 2.39 1.71
C VAL A 74 8.95 2.41 2.03
N GLY A 75 9.27 2.63 3.30
CA GLY A 75 10.61 2.46 3.84
C GLY A 75 10.92 0.97 4.01
N ASP A 76 11.38 0.33 2.95
CA ASP A 76 11.71 -1.10 2.89
C ASP A 76 13.18 -1.36 3.27
N MET A 77 13.51 -1.04 4.52
CA MET A 77 14.84 -1.13 5.11
C MET A 77 15.90 -0.36 4.32
N ASN A 78 16.65 -0.99 3.41
CA ASN A 78 17.74 -0.37 2.67
C ASN A 78 17.27 0.44 1.46
N PHE A 79 16.00 0.32 1.07
CA PHE A 79 15.41 1.11 -0.01
C PHE A 79 14.18 1.85 0.47
N VAL A 80 14.01 3.08 0.00
CA VAL A 80 12.69 3.72 -0.05
C VAL A 80 12.08 3.44 -1.41
N ARG A 81 10.84 2.95 -1.40
CA ARG A 81 10.11 2.58 -2.61
C ARG A 81 8.85 3.40 -2.70
N ARG A 82 8.57 3.96 -3.87
CA ARG A 82 7.30 4.64 -4.16
C ARG A 82 6.35 3.62 -4.78
N VAL A 83 5.10 3.64 -4.34
CA VAL A 83 3.97 2.93 -4.93
C VAL A 83 3.01 3.99 -5.48
N TYR A 84 2.79 3.93 -6.79
CA TYR A 84 1.94 4.88 -7.50
C TYR A 84 0.47 4.46 -7.37
N PRO A 85 -0.49 5.40 -7.54
CA PRO A 85 -1.92 5.07 -7.66
C PRO A 85 -2.24 4.04 -8.74
N SER A 86 -1.38 3.93 -9.78
CA SER A 86 -1.45 2.90 -10.82
C SER A 86 -1.03 1.49 -10.37
N LEU A 87 -0.71 1.32 -9.08
CA LEU A 87 -0.22 0.08 -8.47
C LEU A 87 1.10 -0.45 -9.04
N ASN A 88 1.88 0.43 -9.66
CA ASN A 88 3.29 0.19 -9.95
C ASN A 88 4.18 0.70 -8.81
N THR A 89 5.40 0.19 -8.72
CA THR A 89 6.41 0.61 -7.76
C THR A 89 7.75 0.85 -8.41
N THR A 90 8.53 1.76 -7.82
CA THR A 90 9.93 2.00 -8.15
C THR A 90 10.73 2.27 -6.88
N ALA A 91 12.01 1.90 -6.89
CA ALA A 91 12.95 2.35 -5.86
C ALA A 91 13.34 3.81 -6.12
N VAL A 92 13.17 4.68 -5.12
CA VAL A 92 13.43 6.13 -5.23
C VAL A 92 14.65 6.57 -4.42
N LEU A 93 15.08 5.78 -3.44
CA LEU A 93 16.30 6.04 -2.67
C LEU A 93 16.92 4.73 -2.20
N ASP A 94 18.24 4.59 -2.35
CA ASP A 94 19.06 3.56 -1.69
C ASP A 94 19.73 4.20 -0.46
N LEU A 95 19.46 3.68 0.72
CA LEU A 95 20.00 4.22 1.97
C LEU A 95 21.44 3.76 2.24
N GLY A 96 21.99 2.81 1.48
CA GLY A 96 23.42 2.47 1.37
C GLY A 96 24.14 1.94 2.62
N LYS A 97 23.74 2.37 3.82
CA LYS A 97 24.29 2.08 5.15
C LYS A 97 23.62 0.87 5.81
N ASN A 98 22.44 0.48 5.33
CA ASN A 98 21.66 -0.64 5.85
C ASN A 98 21.91 -1.94 5.07
N LYS A 99 23.18 -2.24 4.73
CA LYS A 99 23.55 -3.39 3.87
C LYS A 99 23.68 -4.72 4.61
N ASP A 100 23.49 -4.72 5.93
CA ASP A 100 23.57 -5.93 6.75
C ASP A 100 22.18 -6.49 7.04
N LEU A 101 21.87 -7.65 6.44
CA LEU A 101 20.62 -8.38 6.64
C LEU A 101 20.34 -8.72 8.12
N ARG A 102 21.37 -8.81 8.95
CA ARG A 102 21.23 -9.11 10.39
C ARG A 102 20.46 -8.02 11.13
N HIS A 103 20.50 -6.78 10.63
CA HIS A 103 19.84 -5.65 11.26
C HIS A 103 18.44 -5.35 10.70
N GLY A 104 17.92 -6.14 9.77
CA GLY A 104 16.62 -5.85 9.14
C GLY A 104 15.44 -5.79 10.11
N ASN A 105 15.53 -6.49 11.24
CA ASN A 105 14.54 -6.44 12.32
C ASN A 105 15.07 -5.71 13.57
N SER A 106 16.25 -5.08 13.49
CA SER A 106 16.83 -4.37 14.63
C SER A 106 16.10 -3.05 14.89
N PRO A 107 15.68 -2.75 16.13
CA PRO A 107 15.07 -1.48 16.47
C PRO A 107 15.98 -0.27 16.17
N THR A 108 17.30 -0.46 16.21
CA THR A 108 18.28 0.63 16.05
C THR A 108 18.43 1.16 14.62
N HIS A 109 17.89 0.43 13.63
CA HIS A 109 17.97 0.79 12.22
C HIS A 109 16.62 1.22 11.63
N LYS A 110 15.63 1.45 12.50
CA LYS A 110 14.34 2.05 12.12
C LYS A 110 14.52 3.53 11.82
N TYR A 111 13.85 3.99 10.78
CA TYR A 111 13.74 5.39 10.41
C TYR A 111 12.27 5.75 10.25
N TYR A 112 11.98 7.04 10.29
CA TYR A 112 10.64 7.58 10.07
C TYR A 112 10.63 8.33 8.73
N MET A 113 9.46 8.41 8.11
CA MET A 113 9.23 9.14 6.88
C MET A 113 8.09 10.12 7.08
N ALA A 114 8.18 11.26 6.42
CA ALA A 114 7.13 12.26 6.36
C ALA A 114 7.12 12.86 4.95
N SER A 115 5.95 13.30 4.54
CA SER A 115 5.70 14.08 3.33
C SER A 115 5.30 15.49 3.76
N ASP A 116 5.75 16.49 3.01
CA ASP A 116 5.23 17.84 3.13
C ASP A 116 3.86 17.91 2.44
N PRO A 117 2.84 18.55 3.03
CA PRO A 117 1.48 18.61 2.47
C PRO A 117 1.37 19.36 1.13
#